data_AF-A0A3D1V5H1-F1
#
_entry.id   AF-A0A3D1V5H1-F1
#
_cell.length_a   1.000
_cell.length_b   1.000
_cell.length_c   1.000
_cell.angle_alpha   90.00
_cell.angle_beta   90.00
_cell.angle_gamma   90.00
#
_symmetry.space_group_name_H-M   'P 1'
#
loop_
_entity.id
_entity.type
_entity.pdbx_description
1 polymer ?
#
loop_
_entity_poly.entity_id
_entity_poly.type
_entity_poly.pdbx_seq_one_letter_code
_entity_poly.pdbx_strand_id
1 'polypeptide(L)'
;MPTVAYDTPFPLSLVPQRIFQGPSVTLNASDFEGAYRRDDGRLYGLPAAHLYGQGSGSDTGTATFQATKWPSQYILVTVTGMDDEKAAHVPMQLWLNDYLIWEGPSPFNNESWTDVAWLVGDLNALHAGENTLTIVNTAKNGVVGQAPWILITTAAVYYQ
;
A
#
# COMPACT_ATOMS: atom_id res chain seq x y z
N MET A 1 1.60 -18.36 12.36
CA MET A 1 1.05 -17.26 11.54
C MET A 1 0.23 -16.38 12.48
N PRO A 2 0.16 -15.06 12.29
CA PRO A 2 -0.80 -14.25 13.03
C PRO A 2 -2.21 -14.80 12.82
N THR A 3 -3.03 -14.81 13.86
CA THR A 3 -4.44 -15.26 13.81
C THR A 3 -5.33 -14.15 13.24
N VAL A 4 -4.92 -13.62 12.08
CA VAL A 4 -5.59 -12.55 11.35
C VAL A 4 -6.24 -13.15 10.10
N ALA A 5 -7.35 -12.55 9.66
CA ALA A 5 -7.94 -12.93 8.38
C ALA A 5 -6.98 -12.56 7.25
N TYR A 6 -6.92 -13.40 6.22
CA TYR A 6 -6.24 -13.06 4.98
C TYR A 6 -6.91 -11.84 4.34
N ASP A 7 -6.13 -11.07 3.58
CA ASP A 7 -6.63 -10.00 2.71
C ASP A 7 -7.46 -8.94 3.45
N THR A 8 -7.19 -8.80 4.75
CA THR A 8 -7.85 -7.85 5.64
C THR A 8 -6.79 -7.02 6.33
N PRO A 9 -6.91 -5.68 6.38
CA PRO A 9 -5.93 -4.83 7.03
C PRO A 9 -5.91 -5.08 8.54
N PHE A 10 -4.72 -5.08 9.12
CA PHE A 10 -4.53 -5.11 10.57
C PHE A 10 -3.32 -4.26 10.99
N PRO A 11 -3.25 -3.81 12.26
CA PRO A 11 -2.10 -3.04 12.74
C PRO A 11 -0.79 -3.81 12.59
N LEU A 12 0.25 -3.15 12.06
CA LEU A 12 1.58 -3.76 11.88
C LEU A 12 2.14 -4.36 13.19
N SER A 13 1.77 -3.80 14.34
CA SER A 13 2.17 -4.28 15.67
C SER A 13 1.73 -5.72 16.00
N LEU A 14 0.76 -6.27 15.27
CA LEU A 14 0.31 -7.66 15.42
C LEU A 14 1.14 -8.66 14.61
N VAL A 15 2.03 -8.19 13.72
CA VAL A 15 2.89 -9.06 12.92
C VAL A 15 3.97 -9.70 13.81
N PRO A 16 4.08 -11.03 13.85
CA PRO A 16 5.17 -11.69 14.58
C PRO A 16 6.54 -11.32 14.01
N GLN A 17 7.48 -10.93 14.89
CA GLN A 17 8.82 -10.46 14.51
C GLN A 17 9.59 -11.37 13.54
N ARG A 18 9.37 -12.69 13.63
CA ARG A 18 9.98 -13.67 12.71
C ARG A 18 9.64 -13.45 11.23
N ILE A 19 8.48 -12.85 10.92
CA ILE A 19 8.08 -12.56 9.54
C ILE A 19 9.03 -11.52 8.92
N PHE A 20 9.51 -10.55 9.71
CA PHE A 20 10.44 -9.52 9.25
C PHE A 20 11.88 -10.02 9.03
N GLN A 21 12.17 -11.28 9.37
CA GLN A 21 13.48 -11.91 9.17
C GLN A 21 13.61 -12.59 7.79
N GLY A 22 12.49 -12.76 7.07
CA GLY A 22 12.48 -13.28 5.72
C GLY A 22 12.99 -12.27 4.68
N PRO A 23 13.24 -12.72 3.43
CA PRO A 23 13.42 -11.82 2.30
C PRO A 23 12.33 -10.76 2.24
N SER A 24 12.74 -9.53 1.94
CA SER A 24 11.82 -8.42 1.79
C SER A 24 12.29 -7.43 0.74
N VAL A 25 11.34 -6.67 0.23
CA VAL A 25 11.58 -5.51 -0.63
C VAL A 25 10.88 -4.33 0.01
N THR A 26 11.61 -3.23 0.19
CA THR A 26 11.06 -1.94 0.64
C THR A 26 10.88 -1.03 -0.56
N LEU A 27 9.71 -0.40 -0.62
CA LEU A 27 9.28 0.53 -1.66
C LEU A 27 9.05 1.89 -1.00
N ASN A 28 9.68 2.92 -1.53
CA ASN A 28 9.54 4.28 -1.06
C ASN A 28 8.46 5.02 -1.85
N ALA A 29 8.05 6.17 -1.34
CA ALA A 29 7.08 7.04 -2.00
C ALA A 29 7.46 7.45 -3.44
N SER A 30 8.76 7.45 -3.80
CA SER A 30 9.21 7.72 -5.17
C SER A 30 8.97 6.58 -6.15
N ASP A 31 8.78 5.36 -5.64
CA ASP A 31 8.73 4.15 -6.45
C ASP A 31 7.32 3.92 -7.02
N PHE A 32 6.31 4.61 -6.48
CA PHE A 32 4.92 4.54 -6.93
C PHE A 32 4.66 5.46 -8.12
N GLU A 33 4.92 4.95 -9.32
CA GLU A 33 4.65 5.62 -10.59
C GLU A 33 3.14 5.85 -10.78
N GLY A 34 2.77 6.98 -11.39
CA GLY A 34 1.38 7.42 -11.56
C GLY A 34 0.85 8.26 -10.39
N ALA A 35 1.39 8.09 -9.18
CA ALA A 35 1.03 8.92 -8.04
C ALA A 35 1.56 10.35 -8.19
N TYR A 36 0.81 11.32 -7.68
CA TYR A 36 1.26 12.71 -7.70
C TYR A 36 2.39 12.91 -6.69
N ARG A 37 3.42 13.65 -7.11
CA ARG A 37 4.58 14.02 -6.31
C ARG A 37 4.66 15.54 -6.24
N ARG A 38 4.70 16.06 -5.02
CA ARG A 38 4.99 17.48 -4.77
C ARG A 38 6.45 17.78 -5.12
N ASP A 39 6.74 19.03 -5.46
CA ASP A 39 8.12 19.49 -5.76
C ASP A 39 9.07 19.31 -4.57
N ASP A 40 8.59 19.56 -3.35
CA ASP A 40 9.32 19.30 -2.10
C ASP A 40 9.36 17.81 -1.73
N GLY A 41 8.60 16.98 -2.44
CA GLY A 41 8.49 15.55 -2.27
C GLY A 41 7.89 15.09 -0.94
N ARG A 42 7.40 16.00 -0.09
CA ARG A 42 7.03 15.71 1.31
C ARG A 42 5.67 16.29 1.68
N LEU A 43 4.99 15.62 2.59
CA LEU A 43 3.80 16.15 3.27
C LEU A 43 3.79 15.57 4.69
N TYR A 44 3.29 16.31 5.69
CA TYR A 44 3.31 15.89 7.11
C TYR A 44 4.66 15.32 7.57
N GLY A 45 5.76 15.94 7.15
CA GLY A 45 7.12 15.60 7.58
C GLY A 45 7.78 14.41 6.88
N LEU A 46 7.07 13.60 6.10
CA LEU A 46 7.62 12.43 5.39
C LEU A 46 7.52 12.55 3.86
N PRO A 47 8.34 11.82 3.10
CA PRO A 47 8.12 11.65 1.66
C PRO A 47 6.73 11.08 1.37
N ALA A 48 5.99 11.63 0.40
CA ALA A 48 4.58 11.23 0.21
C ALA A 48 4.17 11.11 -1.27
N ALA A 49 3.77 9.91 -1.69
CA ALA A 49 3.07 9.66 -2.94
C ALA A 49 1.59 9.97 -2.71
N HIS A 50 1.00 10.85 -3.52
CA HIS A 50 -0.37 11.30 -3.35
C HIS A 50 -1.27 10.59 -4.36
N LEU A 51 -2.26 9.87 -3.86
CA LEU A 51 -3.29 9.22 -4.66
C LEU A 51 -4.58 10.00 -4.54
N TYR A 52 -4.92 10.78 -5.56
CA TYR A 52 -6.16 11.56 -5.63
C TYR A 52 -7.30 10.72 -6.21
N GLY A 53 -8.56 11.15 -6.08
CA GLY A 53 -9.68 10.38 -6.66
C GLY A 53 -9.57 10.18 -8.19
N GLN A 54 -10.29 9.20 -8.71
CA GLN A 54 -10.40 8.89 -10.14
C GLN A 54 -10.82 10.12 -10.96
N GLY A 55 -10.16 10.28 -12.11
CA GLY A 55 -10.30 11.44 -12.99
C GLY A 55 -9.25 12.52 -12.75
N SER A 56 -8.47 12.42 -11.66
CA SER A 56 -7.35 13.33 -11.39
C SER A 56 -6.13 13.09 -12.27
N GLY A 57 -5.97 11.88 -12.82
CA GLY A 57 -4.76 11.43 -13.49
C GLY A 57 -3.63 11.00 -12.52
N SER A 58 -3.92 10.97 -11.23
CA SER A 58 -2.99 10.54 -10.17
C SER A 58 -3.71 9.71 -9.11
N ASP A 59 -4.64 8.87 -9.54
CA ASP A 59 -5.44 7.99 -8.68
C ASP A 59 -4.83 6.62 -8.43
N THR A 60 -3.80 6.28 -9.19
CA THR A 60 -3.10 5.00 -9.10
C THR A 60 -1.62 5.24 -8.86
N GLY A 61 -1.04 4.50 -7.92
CA GLY A 61 0.39 4.42 -7.70
C GLY A 61 0.84 2.97 -7.85
N THR A 62 1.77 2.71 -8.77
CA THR A 62 2.32 1.37 -9.01
C THR A 62 3.81 1.37 -8.80
N ALA A 63 4.28 0.48 -7.93
CA ALA A 63 5.70 0.25 -7.69
C ALA A 63 6.11 -1.12 -8.24
N THR A 64 7.17 -1.12 -9.05
CA THR A 64 7.74 -2.34 -9.66
C THR A 64 8.95 -2.79 -8.87
N PHE A 65 9.08 -4.09 -8.62
CA PHE A 65 10.18 -4.64 -7.83
C PHE A 65 10.57 -6.07 -8.19
N GLN A 66 11.72 -6.51 -7.68
CA GLN A 66 12.26 -7.85 -7.92
C GLN A 66 12.14 -8.72 -6.66
N ALA A 67 11.48 -9.87 -6.78
CA ALA A 67 11.49 -10.92 -5.75
C ALA A 67 12.48 -12.04 -6.14
N THR A 68 13.22 -12.53 -5.17
CA THR A 68 14.33 -13.47 -5.42
C THR A 68 13.90 -14.92 -5.56
N LYS A 69 12.67 -15.26 -5.12
CA LYS A 69 12.13 -16.62 -5.14
C LYS A 69 10.61 -16.60 -5.06
N TRP A 70 10.01 -17.74 -5.38
CA TRP A 70 8.60 -18.01 -5.09
C TRP A 70 8.38 -18.15 -3.57
N PRO A 71 7.30 -17.56 -3.03
CA PRO A 71 6.93 -17.78 -1.64
C PRO A 71 6.39 -19.21 -1.45
N SER A 72 6.67 -19.79 -0.28
CA SER A 72 6.31 -21.15 0.10
C SER A 72 5.48 -21.25 1.38
N GLN A 73 5.39 -20.16 2.16
CA GLN A 73 4.75 -20.10 3.46
C GLN A 73 3.89 -18.86 3.64
N TYR A 74 4.38 -17.68 3.27
CA TYR A 74 3.63 -16.43 3.43
C TYR A 74 4.06 -15.35 2.44
N ILE A 75 3.13 -14.42 2.23
CA ILE A 75 3.41 -13.08 1.73
C ILE A 75 2.72 -12.11 2.71
N LEU A 76 3.47 -11.12 3.18
CA LEU A 76 2.96 -10.04 4.01
C LEU A 76 3.25 -8.72 3.30
N VAL A 77 2.21 -7.92 3.06
CA VAL A 77 2.36 -6.55 2.58
C VAL A 77 2.17 -5.61 3.74
N THR A 78 3.06 -4.64 3.90
CA THR A 78 2.95 -3.56 4.89
C THR A 78 2.94 -2.23 4.17
N VAL A 79 2.12 -1.30 4.62
CA VAL A 79 2.05 0.06 4.06
C VAL A 79 1.95 1.05 5.20
N THR A 80 2.82 2.06 5.16
CA THR A 80 2.69 3.27 5.97
C THR A 80 1.97 4.32 5.13
N GLY A 81 0.77 4.69 5.56
CA GLY A 81 -0.07 5.64 4.84
C GLY A 81 -0.84 6.58 5.74
N MET A 82 -1.57 7.50 5.11
CA MET A 82 -2.44 8.48 5.75
C MET A 82 -3.69 8.67 4.89
N ASP A 83 -4.84 8.75 5.56
CA ASP A 83 -6.12 9.07 4.93
C ASP A 83 -6.40 10.57 4.99
N ASP A 84 -7.37 11.02 4.19
CA ASP A 84 -7.79 12.42 4.20
C ASP A 84 -8.48 12.82 5.52
N GLU A 85 -8.76 14.12 5.66
CA GLU A 85 -9.34 14.68 6.88
C GLU A 85 -10.88 14.51 6.95
N LYS A 86 -11.49 13.75 6.03
CA LYS A 86 -12.96 13.58 5.98
C LYS A 86 -13.45 12.51 6.95
N ALA A 87 -14.73 12.61 7.30
CA ALA A 87 -15.38 11.66 8.21
C ALA A 87 -15.49 10.24 7.65
N ALA A 88 -15.53 10.08 6.33
CA ALA A 88 -15.55 8.78 5.66
C ALA A 88 -14.18 8.54 5.03
N HIS A 89 -13.56 7.43 5.40
CA HIS A 89 -12.28 6.99 4.84
C HIS A 89 -12.36 6.79 3.33
N VAL A 90 -11.28 7.15 2.63
CA VAL A 90 -11.23 7.11 1.18
C VAL A 90 -11.32 5.66 0.68
N PRO A 91 -12.20 5.33 -0.26
CA PRO A 91 -12.26 3.99 -0.83
C PRO A 91 -10.98 3.69 -1.63
N MET A 92 -10.40 2.52 -1.39
CA MET A 92 -9.07 2.11 -1.85
C MET A 92 -9.11 0.68 -2.38
N GLN A 93 -8.23 0.39 -3.34
CA GLN A 93 -7.80 -0.97 -3.66
C GLN A 93 -6.29 -1.14 -3.46
N LEU A 94 -5.88 -2.34 -3.04
CA LEU A 94 -4.48 -2.77 -2.97
C LEU A 94 -4.32 -4.06 -3.78
N TRP A 95 -3.39 -4.05 -4.72
CA TRP A 95 -3.10 -5.15 -5.62
C TRP A 95 -1.63 -5.56 -5.52
N LEU A 96 -1.39 -6.87 -5.58
CA LEU A 96 -0.06 -7.45 -5.77
C LEU A 96 -0.11 -8.29 -7.05
N ASN A 97 0.60 -7.82 -8.08
CA ASN A 97 0.38 -8.27 -9.46
C ASN A 97 -1.13 -8.22 -9.80
N ASP A 98 -1.70 -9.33 -10.26
CA ASP A 98 -3.12 -9.45 -10.61
C ASP A 98 -4.02 -9.86 -9.43
N TYR A 99 -3.46 -10.01 -8.22
CA TYR A 99 -4.21 -10.42 -7.03
C TYR A 99 -4.70 -9.19 -6.23
N LEU A 100 -6.01 -9.06 -6.08
CA LEU A 100 -6.64 -8.04 -5.25
C LEU A 100 -6.52 -8.44 -3.77
N ILE A 101 -5.61 -7.78 -3.04
CA ILE A 101 -5.42 -7.99 -1.60
C ILE A 101 -6.52 -7.29 -0.80
N TRP A 102 -6.96 -6.11 -1.23
CA TRP A 102 -7.95 -5.35 -0.48
C TRP A 102 -8.80 -4.47 -1.39
N GLU A 103 -10.10 -4.43 -1.12
CA GLU A 103 -11.03 -3.43 -1.63
C GLU A 103 -11.95 -2.99 -0.50
N GLY A 104 -11.95 -1.69 -0.22
CA GLY A 104 -12.77 -1.12 0.85
C GLY A 104 -12.28 0.26 1.27
N PRO A 105 -12.74 0.77 2.42
CA PRO A 105 -12.20 2.00 2.98
C PRO A 105 -10.69 1.87 3.24
N SER A 106 -9.96 2.96 3.07
CA SER A 106 -8.55 3.05 3.44
C SER A 106 -8.43 2.79 4.95
N PRO A 107 -7.50 1.93 5.38
CA PRO A 107 -7.33 1.60 6.80
C PRO A 107 -6.42 2.58 7.55
N PHE A 108 -5.97 3.65 6.90
CA PHE A 108 -5.06 4.62 7.51
C PHE A 108 -5.82 5.63 8.36
N ASN A 109 -5.19 6.19 9.39
CA ASN A 109 -5.80 7.26 10.16
C ASN A 109 -5.77 8.59 9.38
N ASN A 110 -6.74 9.45 9.70
CA ASN A 110 -6.77 10.83 9.25
C ASN A 110 -5.60 11.60 9.87
N GLU A 111 -4.89 12.39 9.06
CA GLU A 111 -3.78 13.30 9.48
C GLU A 111 -2.64 12.64 10.28
N SER A 112 -2.55 11.31 10.31
CA SER A 112 -1.55 10.58 11.09
C SER A 112 -1.02 9.37 10.32
N TRP A 113 0.30 9.31 10.21
CA TRP A 113 0.99 8.19 9.58
C TRP A 113 0.69 6.90 10.33
N THR A 114 0.14 5.92 9.61
CA THR A 114 -0.37 4.68 10.18
C THR A 114 0.24 3.50 9.45
N ASP A 115 0.81 2.58 10.24
CA ASP A 115 1.39 1.33 9.73
C ASP A 115 0.34 0.22 9.71
N VAL A 116 0.00 -0.25 8.51
CA VAL A 116 -0.99 -1.30 8.28
C VAL A 116 -0.33 -2.47 7.57
N ALA A 117 -0.80 -3.67 7.87
CA ALA A 117 -0.34 -4.91 7.25
C ALA A 117 -1.51 -5.74 6.71
N TRP A 118 -1.21 -6.54 5.69
CA TRP A 118 -2.09 -7.56 5.10
C TRP A 118 -1.32 -8.86 4.96
N LEU A 119 -1.93 -9.95 5.40
CA LEU A 119 -1.45 -11.30 5.12
C LEU A 119 -2.16 -11.76 3.84
N VAL A 120 -1.42 -12.01 2.77
CA VAL A 120 -2.01 -12.32 1.47
C VAL A 120 -2.52 -13.75 1.46
N GLY A 121 -3.75 -13.95 0.98
CA GLY A 121 -4.43 -15.25 0.96
C GLY A 121 -3.91 -16.23 -0.09
N ASP A 122 -3.26 -15.75 -1.14
CA ASP A 122 -2.72 -16.57 -2.23
C ASP A 122 -1.21 -16.38 -2.37
N LEU A 123 -0.45 -17.47 -2.20
CA LEU A 123 1.00 -17.45 -2.41
C LEU A 123 1.39 -17.26 -3.88
N ASN A 124 0.51 -17.54 -4.83
CA ASN A 124 0.76 -17.29 -6.25
C ASN A 124 0.66 -15.80 -6.62
N ALA A 125 0.21 -14.94 -5.71
CA ALA A 125 0.18 -13.50 -5.91
C ALA A 125 1.58 -12.90 -6.10
N LEU A 126 2.65 -13.58 -5.66
CA LEU A 126 4.04 -13.18 -5.83
C LEU A 126 4.83 -14.29 -6.52
N HIS A 127 5.69 -13.93 -7.48
CA HIS A 127 6.57 -14.87 -8.16
C HIS A 127 8.02 -14.39 -8.17
N ALA A 128 8.95 -15.30 -8.48
CA ALA A 128 10.34 -14.89 -8.71
C ALA A 128 10.44 -13.93 -9.91
N GLY A 129 11.33 -12.95 -9.85
CA GLY A 129 11.50 -11.92 -10.87
C GLY A 129 10.71 -10.65 -10.59
N GLU A 130 10.26 -9.99 -11.66
CA GLU A 130 9.57 -8.70 -11.59
C GLU A 130 8.14 -8.86 -11.09
N ASN A 131 7.71 -8.01 -10.17
CA ASN A 131 6.36 -7.96 -9.63
C ASN A 131 5.93 -6.49 -9.47
N THR A 132 4.63 -6.25 -9.30
CA THR A 132 4.08 -4.93 -9.03
C THR A 132 3.25 -4.88 -7.75
N LEU A 133 3.36 -3.78 -7.01
CA LEU A 133 2.44 -3.43 -5.93
C LEU A 133 1.69 -2.16 -6.35
N THR A 134 0.37 -2.25 -6.46
CA THR A 134 -0.47 -1.14 -6.93
C THR A 134 -1.48 -0.73 -5.87
N ILE A 135 -1.57 0.57 -5.61
CA ILE A 135 -2.56 1.17 -4.72
C ILE A 135 -3.41 2.13 -5.56
N VAL A 136 -4.74 2.01 -5.43
CA VAL A 136 -5.70 2.81 -6.19
C VAL A 136 -6.65 3.53 -5.24
N ASN A 137 -6.81 4.84 -5.40
CA ASN A 137 -7.90 5.59 -4.81
C ASN A 137 -9.12 5.50 -5.74
N THR A 138 -10.17 4.79 -5.32
CA THR A 138 -11.33 4.50 -6.17
C THR A 138 -12.45 5.52 -6.05
N ALA A 139 -12.26 6.57 -5.25
CA ALA A 139 -13.21 7.66 -5.11
C ALA A 139 -13.40 8.40 -6.46
N LYS A 140 -14.61 8.84 -6.76
CA LYS A 140 -14.92 9.48 -8.06
C LYS A 140 -14.64 10.98 -8.04
N ASN A 141 -14.48 11.57 -9.23
CA ASN A 141 -14.37 13.01 -9.46
C ASN A 141 -13.19 13.67 -8.72
N GLY A 142 -12.05 13.00 -8.68
CA GLY A 142 -10.87 13.53 -8.01
C GLY A 142 -10.23 14.68 -8.77
N VAL A 143 -9.62 15.59 -8.01
CA VAL A 143 -8.87 16.75 -8.50
C VAL A 143 -7.57 16.81 -7.72
N VAL A 144 -6.44 16.97 -8.41
CA VAL A 144 -5.14 17.12 -7.76
C VAL A 144 -5.17 18.30 -6.79
N GLY A 145 -4.67 18.09 -5.58
CA GLY A 145 -4.66 19.07 -4.50
C GLY A 145 -5.95 19.14 -3.68
N GLN A 146 -6.96 18.30 -3.96
CA GLN A 146 -8.22 18.26 -3.21
C GLN A 146 -8.53 16.85 -2.71
N ALA A 147 -9.16 16.77 -1.55
CA ALA A 147 -9.70 15.52 -1.04
C ALA A 147 -10.85 15.01 -1.94
N PRO A 148 -10.96 13.69 -2.20
CA PRO A 148 -10.31 12.63 -1.44
C PRO A 148 -8.89 12.29 -1.88
N TRP A 149 -8.00 12.08 -0.91
CA TRP A 149 -6.61 11.69 -1.14
C TRP A 149 -6.15 10.62 -0.15
N ILE A 150 -5.19 9.79 -0.59
CA ILE A 150 -4.43 8.87 0.27
C ILE A 150 -2.96 9.23 0.08
N LEU A 151 -2.18 9.26 1.17
CA LEU A 151 -0.73 9.42 1.13
C LEU A 151 -0.05 8.11 1.44
N ILE A 152 0.98 7.77 0.67
CA ILE A 152 1.84 6.60 0.90
C ILE A 152 3.28 7.08 1.08
N THR A 153 3.93 6.72 2.19
CA THR A 153 5.37 7.01 2.39
C THR A 153 6.24 5.82 2.09
N THR A 154 5.83 4.64 2.55
CA THR A 154 6.63 3.42 2.47
C THR A 154 5.69 2.23 2.34
N ALA A 155 6.07 1.24 1.54
CA ALA A 155 5.52 -0.09 1.58
C ALA A 155 6.64 -1.12 1.68
N ALA A 156 6.32 -2.32 2.11
CA ALA A 156 7.24 -3.45 2.02
C ALA A 156 6.48 -4.75 1.77
N VAL A 157 7.12 -5.65 1.03
CA VAL A 157 6.63 -6.99 0.76
C VAL A 157 7.61 -7.98 1.38
N TYR A 158 7.17 -8.69 2.42
CA TYR A 158 7.91 -9.76 3.08
C TYR A 158 7.39 -11.11 2.60
N TYR A 159 8.29 -12.06 2.35
CA TYR A 159 7.89 -13.35 1.82
C TYR A 159 8.83 -14.47 2.25
N GLN A 160 8.29 -15.68 2.38
CA GLN A 160 9.04 -16.90 2.66
C GLN A 160 8.50 -18.08 1.90
#